data_AF-U2PTJ2-F1
#
_entry.id   AF-U2PTJ2-F1
#
_cell.length_a   1.000
_cell.length_b   1.000
_cell.length_c   1.000
_cell.angle_alpha   90.00
_cell.angle_beta   90.00
_cell.angle_gamma   90.00
#
_symmetry.space_group_name_H-M   'P 1'
#
loop_
_entity.id
_entity.type
_entity.pdbx_description
1 polymer ?
#
loop_
_entity_poly.entity_id
_entity_poly.type
_entity_poly.pdbx_seq_one_letter_code
_entity_poly.pdbx_strand_id
1 'polypeptide(L)'
;MKRFIACMFTIGLIFIIGFNLYKLYSKSDVPYEIPKVHFKYNNKKITSSQGEHNWINGEGGNSYLAGSSYEIGEKLEAIKCTASSYMDIAFKTKPINCPPQKLIVSIWKDKDNREVYQEIRGDISNLVTILLPEKEGEYIFEINAYWDDKHNTSNISKISIE
;
A
#
# COMPACT_ATOMS: atom_id res chain seq x y z
N MET A 1 -35.36 -38.54 12.97
CA MET A 1 -34.80 -38.25 11.63
C MET A 1 -35.16 -36.86 11.11
N LYS A 2 -36.44 -36.53 10.86
CA LYS A 2 -36.87 -35.21 10.33
C LYS A 2 -36.40 -34.00 11.17
N ARG A 3 -36.48 -34.10 12.50
CA ARG A 3 -36.01 -33.05 13.43
C ARG A 3 -34.49 -32.87 13.42
N PHE A 4 -33.74 -33.94 13.19
CA PHE A 4 -32.27 -33.90 13.12
C PHE A 4 -31.80 -33.23 11.82
N ILE A 5 -32.44 -33.59 10.70
CA ILE A 5 -32.20 -32.97 9.39
C ILE A 5 -32.55 -31.48 9.43
N ALA A 6 -33.70 -31.12 9.99
CA ALA A 6 -34.09 -29.71 10.15
C ALA A 6 -33.07 -28.92 10.99
N CYS A 7 -32.56 -29.50 12.09
CA CYS A 7 -31.55 -28.85 12.92
C CYS A 7 -30.23 -28.61 12.16
N MET A 8 -29.77 -29.59 11.37
CA MET A 8 -28.56 -29.43 10.53
C MET A 8 -28.74 -28.35 9.47
N PHE A 9 -29.91 -28.26 8.83
CA PHE A 9 -30.20 -27.20 7.86
C PHE A 9 -30.19 -25.81 8.51
N THR A 10 -30.78 -25.66 9.70
CA THR A 10 -30.77 -24.39 10.43
C THR A 10 -29.34 -23.97 10.80
N ILE A 11 -28.51 -24.90 11.28
CA ILE A 11 -27.10 -24.63 11.61
C ILE A 11 -26.33 -24.20 10.36
N GLY A 12 -26.49 -24.92 9.24
CA GLY A 12 -25.87 -24.56 7.97
C GLY A 12 -26.27 -23.16 7.48
N LEU A 13 -27.55 -22.80 7.61
CA LEU A 13 -28.06 -21.48 7.25
C LEU A 13 -27.43 -20.37 8.11
N ILE A 14 -27.29 -20.59 9.42
CA ILE A 14 -26.63 -19.65 10.34
C ILE A 14 -25.17 -19.44 9.94
N PHE A 15 -24.44 -20.50 9.57
CA PHE A 15 -23.06 -20.36 9.10
C PHE A 15 -22.96 -19.59 7.78
N ILE A 16 -23.88 -19.83 6.84
CA ILE A 16 -23.91 -19.09 5.56
C ILE A 16 -24.22 -17.60 5.80
N ILE A 17 -25.22 -17.29 6.62
CA ILE A 17 -25.57 -15.90 6.95
C ILE A 17 -24.42 -15.24 7.71
N GLY A 18 -23.85 -15.91 8.71
CA GLY A 18 -22.70 -15.43 9.48
C GLY A 18 -21.47 -15.17 8.60
N PHE A 19 -21.17 -16.05 7.64
CA PHE A 19 -20.06 -15.87 6.70
C PHE A 19 -20.28 -14.69 5.74
N ASN A 20 -21.51 -14.48 5.25
CA ASN A 20 -21.83 -13.34 4.40
C ASN A 20 -21.82 -12.02 5.16
N LEU A 21 -22.36 -11.98 6.38
CA LEU A 21 -22.27 -10.81 7.26
C LEU A 21 -20.81 -10.51 7.62
N TYR A 22 -20.02 -11.52 7.95
CA TYR A 22 -18.58 -11.35 8.17
C TYR A 22 -17.91 -10.73 6.94
N LYS A 23 -18.15 -11.25 5.73
CA LYS A 23 -17.61 -10.66 4.49
C LYS A 23 -18.05 -9.21 4.28
N LEU A 24 -19.31 -8.89 4.58
CA LEU A 24 -19.86 -7.54 4.42
C LEU A 24 -19.23 -6.55 5.40
N TYR A 25 -19.16 -6.91 6.69
CA TYR A 25 -18.57 -6.06 7.73
C TYR A 25 -17.04 -6.05 7.73
N SER A 26 -16.40 -6.98 7.03
CA SER A 26 -14.94 -6.98 6.82
C SER A 26 -14.49 -6.03 5.71
N LYS A 27 -15.42 -5.51 4.90
CA LYS A 27 -15.13 -4.46 3.92
C LYS A 27 -15.15 -3.11 4.65
N SER A 28 -14.04 -2.81 5.30
CA SER A 28 -13.72 -1.42 5.59
C SER A 28 -13.02 -0.85 4.36
N ASP A 29 -13.39 0.35 3.93
CA ASP A 29 -12.70 1.07 2.86
C ASP A 29 -11.37 1.68 3.35
N VAL A 30 -11.17 1.68 4.68
CA VAL A 30 -9.98 2.21 5.35
C VAL A 30 -9.43 1.19 6.37
N PRO A 31 -8.12 0.90 6.39
CA PRO A 31 -7.51 0.03 7.39
C PRO A 31 -7.64 0.65 8.80
N TYR A 32 -7.75 -0.19 9.83
CA TYR A 32 -7.84 0.28 11.22
C TYR A 32 -6.55 0.95 11.71
N GLU A 33 -5.43 0.49 11.19
CA GLU A 33 -4.09 0.97 11.49
C GLU A 33 -3.35 1.31 10.20
N ILE A 34 -2.36 2.21 10.29
CA ILE A 34 -1.49 2.57 9.16
C ILE A 34 -0.87 1.29 8.56
N PRO A 35 -1.08 1.01 7.28
CA PRO A 35 -0.56 -0.20 6.64
C PRO A 35 0.96 -0.22 6.61
N LYS A 36 1.55 -1.40 6.80
CA LYS A 36 2.97 -1.60 6.55
C LYS A 36 3.18 -1.81 5.05
N VAL A 37 3.98 -0.95 4.43
CA VAL A 37 4.31 -1.04 3.00
C VAL A 37 5.63 -1.79 2.81
N HIS A 38 5.67 -2.67 1.81
CA HIS A 38 6.87 -3.41 1.44
C HIS A 38 7.12 -3.31 -0.05
N PHE A 39 8.36 -3.04 -0.40
CA PHE A 39 8.85 -2.98 -1.76
C PHE A 39 9.66 -4.24 -2.07
N LYS A 40 9.46 -4.82 -3.25
CA LYS A 40 10.19 -5.98 -3.72
C LYS A 40 10.58 -5.86 -5.18
N TYR A 41 11.81 -6.27 -5.47
CA TYR A 41 12.32 -6.47 -6.83
C TYR A 41 12.98 -7.84 -6.91
N ASN A 42 12.58 -8.69 -7.87
CA ASN A 42 13.09 -10.06 -8.02
C ASN A 42 13.14 -10.84 -6.69
N ASN A 43 12.02 -10.81 -5.94
CA ASN A 43 11.86 -11.39 -4.60
C ASN A 43 12.78 -10.84 -3.49
N LYS A 44 13.66 -9.87 -3.78
CA LYS A 44 14.48 -9.17 -2.79
C LYS A 44 13.68 -8.02 -2.19
N LYS A 45 13.74 -7.90 -0.87
CA LYS A 45 13.16 -6.75 -0.15
C LYS A 45 13.99 -5.50 -0.45
N ILE A 46 13.32 -4.40 -0.77
CA ILE A 46 13.94 -3.09 -0.91
C ILE A 46 13.77 -2.34 0.41
N THR A 47 14.83 -1.67 0.83
CA THR A 47 14.78 -0.82 2.03
C THR A 47 13.91 0.39 1.74
N SER A 48 13.03 0.72 2.69
CA SER A 48 12.16 1.87 2.59
C SER A 48 11.98 2.53 3.94
N SER A 49 11.71 3.83 3.90
CA SER A 49 11.38 4.63 5.07
C SER A 49 9.98 5.22 4.91
N GLN A 50 9.28 5.36 6.03
CA GLN A 50 8.00 6.06 6.05
C GLN A 50 8.26 7.57 6.01
N GLY A 51 7.59 8.26 5.09
CA GLY A 51 7.57 9.71 5.01
C GLY A 51 6.41 10.29 5.80
N GLU A 52 5.93 11.44 5.32
CA GLU A 52 4.73 12.06 5.86
C GLU A 52 3.52 11.13 5.73
N HIS A 53 2.65 11.17 6.74
CA HIS A 53 1.39 10.45 6.68
C HIS A 53 0.34 11.15 7.53
N ASN A 54 -0.91 10.91 7.17
CA ASN A 54 -2.07 11.33 7.92
C ASN A 54 -2.98 10.12 8.13
N TRP A 55 -3.33 9.83 9.38
CA TRP A 55 -4.21 8.71 9.73
C TRP A 55 -5.17 9.12 10.85
N ILE A 56 -6.36 9.58 10.48
CA ILE A 56 -7.34 10.15 11.42
C ILE A 56 -8.51 9.21 11.66
N ASN A 57 -8.48 8.50 12.79
CA ASN A 57 -9.59 7.69 13.27
C ASN A 57 -10.55 8.51 14.15
N GLY A 58 -11.80 8.07 14.33
CA GLY A 58 -12.87 8.87 14.96
C GLY A 58 -12.54 9.50 16.34
N GLU A 59 -11.71 8.83 17.16
CA GLU A 59 -11.31 9.32 18.50
C GLU A 59 -9.99 10.12 18.52
N GLY A 60 -9.32 10.28 17.37
CA GLY A 60 -8.05 10.99 17.25
C GLY A 60 -7.25 10.59 16.01
N GLY A 61 -6.27 11.41 15.62
CA GLY A 61 -5.43 11.17 14.45
C GLY A 61 -3.93 11.15 14.75
N ASN A 62 -3.20 10.35 13.98
CA ASN A 62 -1.74 10.39 13.94
C ASN A 62 -1.30 11.04 12.63
N SER A 63 -0.66 12.20 12.75
CA SER A 63 0.04 12.87 11.66
C SER A 63 1.52 12.92 11.99
N TYR A 64 2.36 12.54 11.04
CA TYR A 64 3.81 12.65 11.18
C TYR A 64 4.34 13.60 10.12
N LEU A 65 5.01 14.66 10.59
CA LEU A 65 5.82 15.53 9.75
C LEU A 65 7.23 14.96 9.75
N ALA A 66 7.67 14.52 8.58
CA ALA A 66 9.00 13.98 8.34
C ALA A 66 9.91 15.05 7.72
N GLY A 67 11.20 14.76 7.61
CA GLY A 67 12.07 15.51 6.69
C GLY A 67 11.59 15.33 5.24
N SER A 68 12.15 16.11 4.30
CA SER A 68 11.74 15.98 2.89
C SER A 68 11.95 14.54 2.40
N SER A 69 11.03 14.03 1.59
CA SER A 69 11.12 12.68 1.03
C SER A 69 12.42 12.45 0.25
N TYR A 70 12.97 13.50 -0.37
CA TYR A 70 14.30 13.49 -0.98
C TYR A 70 15.41 13.23 0.04
N GLU A 71 15.47 13.99 1.14
CA GLU A 71 16.51 13.82 2.18
C GLU A 71 16.42 12.47 2.89
N ILE A 72 15.21 11.92 3.02
CA ILE A 72 15.00 10.56 3.53
C ILE A 72 15.58 9.56 2.53
N GLY A 73 15.25 9.70 1.25
CA GLY A 73 15.68 8.81 0.17
C GLY A 73 17.19 8.77 -0.02
N GLU A 74 17.88 9.91 0.10
CA GLU A 74 19.34 10.00 -0.02
C GLU A 74 20.10 9.20 1.04
N LYS A 75 19.48 8.92 2.19
CA LYS A 75 20.06 8.11 3.26
C LYS A 75 19.81 6.61 3.09
N LEU A 76 18.98 6.22 2.12
CA LEU A 76 18.64 4.83 1.85
C LEU A 76 19.69 4.20 0.92
N GLU A 77 19.99 2.93 1.16
CA GLU A 77 20.80 2.14 0.23
C GLU A 77 19.98 1.82 -1.02
N ALA A 78 20.57 2.10 -2.19
CA ALA A 78 19.97 1.77 -3.48
C ALA A 78 20.08 0.27 -3.77
N ILE A 79 18.98 -0.35 -4.21
CA ILE A 79 19.04 -1.68 -4.85
C ILE A 79 19.27 -1.53 -6.35
N LYS A 80 20.08 -2.41 -6.93
CA LYS A 80 20.26 -2.50 -8.38
C LYS A 80 19.07 -3.18 -9.05
N CYS A 81 18.51 -2.51 -10.04
CA CYS A 81 17.35 -2.93 -10.82
C CYS A 81 17.65 -2.82 -12.31
N THR A 82 16.94 -3.60 -13.12
CA THR A 82 17.09 -3.59 -14.58
C THR A 82 16.14 -2.56 -15.19
N ALA A 83 16.59 -1.85 -16.22
CA ALA A 83 15.73 -0.93 -16.97
C ALA A 83 14.45 -1.62 -17.48
N SER A 84 13.33 -0.89 -17.49
CA SER A 84 12.02 -1.38 -17.98
C SER A 84 11.49 -2.66 -17.29
N SER A 85 12.00 -2.99 -16.10
CA SER A 85 11.53 -4.12 -15.31
C SER A 85 10.45 -3.69 -14.32
N TYR A 86 10.01 -4.60 -13.46
CA TYR A 86 8.88 -4.38 -12.56
C TYR A 86 9.26 -4.45 -11.09
N MET A 87 8.68 -3.56 -10.28
CA MET A 87 8.78 -3.58 -8.82
C MET A 87 7.39 -3.79 -8.21
N ASP A 88 7.33 -4.66 -7.20
CA ASP A 88 6.11 -4.93 -6.44
C ASP A 88 6.04 -4.08 -5.17
N ILE A 89 4.84 -3.57 -4.90
CA ILE A 89 4.48 -2.79 -3.73
C ILE A 89 3.34 -3.52 -3.03
N ALA A 90 3.59 -3.98 -1.80
CA ALA A 90 2.61 -4.73 -1.02
C ALA A 90 2.16 -3.92 0.22
N PHE A 91 0.85 -3.74 0.35
CA PHE A 91 0.19 -3.10 1.49
C PHE A 91 -0.31 -4.17 2.46
N LYS A 92 0.30 -4.24 3.64
CA LYS A 92 -0.19 -5.10 4.72
C LYS A 92 -1.20 -4.33 5.56
N THR A 93 -2.48 -4.61 5.32
CA THR A 93 -3.61 -3.91 5.91
C THR A 93 -4.32 -4.77 6.96
N LYS A 94 -5.00 -4.13 7.90
CA LYS A 94 -6.00 -4.77 8.76
C LYS A 94 -7.30 -3.98 8.63
N PRO A 95 -8.39 -4.56 8.08
CA PRO A 95 -8.52 -5.94 7.58
C PRO A 95 -7.64 -6.23 6.34
N ILE A 96 -7.42 -7.52 6.03
CA ILE A 96 -6.42 -8.02 5.03
C ILE A 96 -6.73 -7.62 3.57
N ASN A 97 -7.93 -7.12 3.26
CA ASN A 97 -8.38 -6.74 1.91
C ASN A 97 -8.89 -5.32 1.88
N CYS A 98 -8.05 -4.39 2.31
CA CYS A 98 -8.38 -2.97 2.35
C CYS A 98 -7.33 -2.17 1.56
N PRO A 99 -7.35 -2.24 0.22
CA PRO A 99 -6.37 -1.55 -0.62
C PRO A 99 -6.62 -0.05 -0.69
N PRO A 100 -5.60 0.77 -1.03
CA PRO A 100 -5.79 2.19 -1.26
C PRO A 100 -6.68 2.40 -2.50
N GLN A 101 -7.43 3.51 -2.55
CA GLN A 101 -8.25 3.88 -3.71
C GLN A 101 -7.44 4.62 -4.79
N LYS A 102 -6.31 5.21 -4.37
CA LYS A 102 -5.39 5.96 -5.24
C LYS A 102 -3.95 5.73 -4.82
N LEU A 103 -3.09 5.54 -5.82
CA LEU A 103 -1.64 5.45 -5.67
C LEU A 103 -0.97 6.46 -6.59
N ILE A 104 -0.11 7.31 -6.03
CA ILE A 104 0.76 8.21 -6.79
C ILE A 104 2.20 7.78 -6.54
N VAL A 105 2.87 7.35 -7.61
CA VAL A 105 4.29 7.06 -7.62
C VAL A 105 5.00 8.28 -8.18
N SER A 106 5.84 8.90 -7.38
CA SER A 106 6.65 10.05 -7.77
C SER A 106 8.13 9.70 -7.74
N ILE A 107 8.90 10.38 -8.59
CA ILE A 107 10.36 10.33 -8.60
C ILE A 107 10.87 11.72 -8.22
N TRP A 108 11.83 11.76 -7.29
CA TRP A 108 12.56 12.98 -6.98
C TRP A 108 13.80 13.08 -7.87
N LYS A 109 13.97 14.23 -8.54
CA LYS A 109 15.16 14.56 -9.33
C LYS A 109 16.22 15.29 -8.51
N ASP A 110 15.75 16.13 -7.60
CA ASP A 110 16.53 16.87 -6.62
C ASP A 110 15.63 17.23 -5.44
N LYS A 111 16.13 17.99 -4.46
CA LYS A 111 15.40 18.35 -3.24
C LYS A 111 14.12 19.18 -3.47
N ASP A 112 14.01 19.89 -4.59
CA ASP A 112 12.92 20.81 -4.89
C ASP A 112 12.05 20.31 -6.05
N ASN A 113 12.50 19.28 -6.78
CA ASN A 113 11.88 18.83 -8.02
C ASN A 113 11.37 17.39 -7.91
N ARG A 114 10.05 17.27 -7.75
CA ARG A 114 9.31 16.01 -7.74
C ARG A 114 8.43 15.89 -8.97
N GLU A 115 8.55 14.78 -9.69
CA GLU A 115 7.72 14.45 -10.84
C GLU A 115 6.81 13.27 -10.53
N VAL A 116 5.53 13.37 -10.92
CA VAL A 116 4.62 12.23 -10.88
C VAL A 116 4.98 11.29 -12.03
N TYR A 117 5.41 10.08 -11.68
CA TYR A 117 5.88 9.08 -12.63
C TYR A 117 4.77 8.12 -13.05
N GLN A 118 3.97 7.63 -12.11
CA GLN A 118 2.78 6.82 -12.39
C GLN A 118 1.66 7.19 -11.42
N GLU A 119 0.43 7.21 -11.93
CA GLU A 119 -0.77 7.40 -11.12
C GLU A 119 -1.76 6.28 -11.41
N ILE A 120 -2.23 5.62 -10.35
CA ILE A 120 -3.16 4.50 -10.42
C ILE A 120 -4.38 4.85 -9.59
N ARG A 121 -5.58 4.67 -10.16
CA ARG A 121 -6.88 4.93 -9.52
C ARG A 121 -7.84 3.79 -9.82
N GLY A 122 -8.79 3.53 -8.91
CA GLY A 122 -9.86 2.55 -9.12
C GLY A 122 -9.59 1.22 -8.40
N ASP A 123 -9.78 0.09 -9.11
CA ASP A 123 -9.60 -1.28 -8.58
C ASP A 123 -8.12 -1.60 -8.31
N ILE A 124 -7.56 -0.95 -7.29
CA ILE A 124 -6.21 -1.21 -6.80
C ILE A 124 -6.26 -2.42 -5.86
N SER A 125 -5.28 -3.30 -5.99
CA SER A 125 -5.12 -4.45 -5.10
C SER A 125 -4.10 -4.14 -4.00
N ASN A 126 -4.08 -4.94 -2.92
CA ASN A 126 -3.05 -4.82 -1.88
C ASN A 126 -1.64 -5.18 -2.38
N LEU A 127 -1.52 -5.69 -3.60
CA LEU A 127 -0.28 -5.89 -4.34
C LEU A 127 -0.36 -5.11 -5.66
N VAL A 128 0.55 -4.16 -5.83
CA VAL A 128 0.64 -3.33 -7.05
C VAL A 128 2.01 -3.53 -7.65
N THR A 129 2.06 -3.74 -8.96
CA THR A 129 3.30 -3.85 -9.72
C THR A 129 3.45 -2.59 -10.56
N ILE A 130 4.61 -1.94 -10.48
CA ILE A 130 4.92 -0.71 -11.22
C ILE A 130 6.11 -0.92 -12.16
N LEU A 131 6.08 -0.25 -13.31
CA LEU A 131 7.17 -0.28 -14.28
C LEU A 131 8.32 0.63 -13.84
N LEU A 132 9.56 0.14 -13.83
CA LEU A 132 10.75 0.92 -13.49
C LEU A 132 11.26 1.77 -14.67
N PRO A 133 12.01 2.86 -14.40
CA PRO A 133 12.51 3.76 -15.45
C PRO A 133 13.40 3.04 -16.47
N GLU A 134 13.41 3.55 -17.70
CA GLU A 134 14.25 3.00 -18.77
C GLU A 134 15.69 3.53 -18.74
N LYS A 135 15.88 4.75 -18.24
CA LYS A 135 17.18 5.42 -18.23
C LYS A 135 18.00 4.97 -17.04
N GLU A 136 19.28 4.70 -17.27
CA GLU A 136 20.25 4.45 -16.21
C GLU A 136 20.31 5.64 -15.24
N GLY A 137 20.52 5.33 -13.96
CA GLY A 137 20.64 6.35 -12.90
C GLY A 137 20.06 5.92 -11.57
N GLU A 138 20.31 6.73 -10.54
CA GLU A 138 19.70 6.56 -9.22
C GLU A 138 18.38 7.32 -9.13
N TYR A 139 17.38 6.68 -8.52
CA TYR A 139 16.03 7.22 -8.40
C TYR A 139 15.53 7.07 -6.97
N ILE A 140 15.05 8.18 -6.41
CA ILE A 140 14.31 8.19 -5.16
C ILE A 140 12.82 8.15 -5.49
N PHE A 141 12.18 7.04 -5.15
CA PHE A 141 10.76 6.84 -5.31
C PHE A 141 10.01 7.26 -4.06
N GLU A 142 8.97 8.07 -4.23
CA GLU A 142 7.97 8.36 -3.21
C GLU A 142 6.62 7.78 -3.62
N ILE A 143 6.07 6.91 -2.79
CA ILE A 143 4.82 6.22 -3.03
C ILE A 143 3.78 6.75 -2.04
N ASN A 144 2.89 7.58 -2.57
CA ASN A 144 1.76 8.14 -1.84
C ASN A 144 0.53 7.26 -2.09
N ALA A 145 0.07 6.57 -1.05
CA ALA A 145 -1.14 5.75 -1.07
C ALA A 145 -2.25 6.45 -0.29
N TYR A 146 -3.46 6.48 -0.86
CA TYR A 146 -4.63 7.16 -0.29
C TYR A 146 -5.79 6.17 -0.20
N TRP A 147 -6.34 6.01 1.00
CA TRP A 147 -7.61 5.32 1.22
C TRP A 147 -8.79 6.28 1.19
N ASP A 148 -8.59 7.49 1.72
CA ASP A 148 -9.47 8.64 1.59
C ASP A 148 -8.66 9.94 1.86
N ASP A 149 -9.35 11.07 2.03
CA ASP A 149 -8.73 12.38 2.30
C ASP A 149 -8.02 12.48 3.67
N LYS A 150 -8.32 11.55 4.60
CA LYS A 150 -7.83 11.54 5.99
C LYS A 150 -6.84 10.40 6.28
N HIS A 151 -6.69 9.47 5.34
CA HIS A 151 -5.91 8.25 5.49
C HIS A 151 -4.97 8.09 4.30
N ASN A 152 -3.77 8.60 4.46
CA ASN A 152 -2.73 8.52 3.44
C ASN A 152 -1.35 8.29 4.04
N THR A 153 -0.49 7.66 3.26
CA THR A 153 0.89 7.37 3.65
C THR A 153 1.85 7.69 2.51
N SER A 154 2.96 8.34 2.82
CA SER A 154 4.14 8.41 1.96
C SER A 154 5.15 7.34 2.37
N ASN A 155 5.67 6.58 1.41
CA ASN A 155 6.75 5.61 1.61
C ASN A 155 7.85 5.85 0.58
N ILE A 156 9.08 5.96 1.05
CA ILE A 156 10.25 6.32 0.25
C ILE A 156 11.15 5.11 0.07
N SER A 157 11.63 4.88 -1.14
CA SER A 157 12.67 3.89 -1.44
C SER A 157 13.68 4.45 -2.45
N LYS A 158 14.91 3.92 -2.46
CA LYS A 158 15.94 4.29 -3.44
C LYS A 158 16.30 3.07 -4.30
N ILE A 159 16.37 3.26 -5.61
CA ILE A 159 16.82 2.24 -6.57
C ILE A 159 17.89 2.83 -7.50
N SER A 160 18.69 1.95 -8.10
CA SER A 160 19.64 2.28 -9.17
C SER A 160 19.30 1.42 -10.39
N ILE A 161 19.13 2.06 -11.55
CA ILE A 161 18.89 1.40 -12.83
C ILE A 161 20.24 1.22 -13.54
N GLU A 162 20.53 -0.04 -13.88
CA GLU A 162 21.71 -0.52 -14.63
C GLU A 162 21.30 -1.35 -15.85
#